data_AF-A0A661NDV3-F1
#
_entry.id   AF-A0A661NDV3-F1
#
_cell.length_a   1.000
_cell.length_b   1.000
_cell.length_c   1.000
_cell.angle_alpha   90.00
_cell.angle_beta   90.00
_cell.angle_gamma   90.00
#
_symmetry.space_group_name_H-M   'P 1'
#
loop_
_entity.id
_entity.type
_entity.pdbx_description
1 polymer ?
#
loop_
_entity_poly.entity_id
_entity_poly.type
_entity_poly.pdbx_seq_one_letter_code
_entity_poly.pdbx_strand_id
1 'polypeptide(L)'
;MLAVVALAAMVAPVLGAAEAAAAGRTRIHGAIHPAVSRKLAEVAAVGSSAQAYARIRELWQTWEIADPAQVEAAIAAIAADGTLSPPVRVYAATLEAYARRRRGDLEGAKRQIAALGFISQWLVVGPFENDNKSGMAERFRPEHELSEPVVFDRSFEGKERPVRWRRSPAVHPYGYLDLGAMMRPQRDICAFATTYLRGRPRDLSLWVGVSGAFKLYWNDRLVLEEEAYRQLDADRRAVHVRLHEGFNRITVKLCGDESPPGLALRVAERDGSVARDLTVAASEEAGTEAAARMRDRKATGRGTPTAAGARGAQGRRRVSGPLDLFEKDLAATPTDPELLERFARYLTVTGGDAEASHQARDLARRAAEAAPTVDRLLLAATLAEDRNGQRGWIEQAASLAKTPEQRAAALLARARLARGGPNWREAFPLYAELLHLDPTNIPATLGEVDLYVEAGLKRTALALLERAVAAQPTTVALLRALAGQLRALGRDTEAAEVEARYAALRFDDGGYLAAQLRLAVARRDTAGAKRWAARLLASEPASMWAHGEVARSQLALSSSTEAVATYQRALEISPDDVSTLRALSDVYGVLGQR
;
A
#
# COMPACT_ATOMS: atom_id res chain seq x y z
N MET A 1 41.92 -39.01 -18.76
CA MET A 1 42.77 -37.87 -19.14
C MET A 1 42.18 -37.28 -20.43
N LEU A 2 41.10 -36.51 -20.31
CA LEU A 2 41.08 -35.04 -20.16
C LEU A 2 41.04 -34.35 -21.55
N ALA A 3 39.82 -34.18 -22.07
CA ALA A 3 39.52 -33.38 -23.25
C ALA A 3 38.48 -32.32 -22.85
N VAL A 4 38.96 -31.11 -22.52
CA VAL A 4 38.11 -29.97 -22.13
C VAL A 4 38.75 -28.68 -22.64
N VAL A 5 38.28 -28.16 -23.76
CA VAL A 5 38.62 -26.82 -24.28
C VAL A 5 37.37 -26.21 -24.95
N ALA A 6 37.13 -24.93 -24.69
CA ALA A 6 36.20 -24.03 -25.40
C ALA A 6 34.72 -24.46 -25.53
N LEU A 7 33.89 -24.06 -24.56
CA LEU A 7 32.51 -23.64 -24.84
C LEU A 7 32.22 -22.33 -24.09
N ALA A 8 32.51 -21.20 -24.74
CA ALA A 8 32.49 -19.87 -24.15
C ALA A 8 31.79 -18.83 -25.04
N ALA A 9 30.51 -19.03 -25.33
CA ALA A 9 29.63 -18.02 -25.94
C ALA A 9 28.15 -18.31 -25.62
N MET A 10 27.34 -17.25 -25.46
CA MET A 10 25.87 -17.19 -25.21
C MET A 10 25.36 -16.79 -23.80
N VAL A 11 25.91 -15.73 -23.19
CA VAL A 11 25.16 -14.92 -22.18
C VAL A 11 25.39 -13.41 -22.38
N ALA A 12 24.74 -12.83 -23.39
CA ALA A 12 24.48 -11.39 -23.56
C ALA A 12 23.45 -11.19 -24.70
N PRO A 13 22.66 -10.08 -24.75
CA PRO A 13 22.61 -8.94 -23.82
C PRO A 13 21.22 -8.69 -23.20
N VAL A 14 21.18 -8.06 -22.02
CA VAL A 14 19.97 -7.38 -21.49
C VAL A 14 20.26 -5.92 -21.07
N LEU A 15 21.50 -5.61 -20.69
CA LEU A 15 21.90 -4.27 -20.20
C LEU A 15 22.01 -3.17 -21.28
N GLY A 16 21.93 -3.51 -22.57
CA GLY A 16 22.09 -2.55 -23.68
C GLY A 16 20.89 -1.63 -23.94
N ALA A 17 19.71 -1.91 -23.37
CA ALA A 17 18.49 -1.11 -23.62
C ALA A 17 18.31 0.08 -22.67
N ALA A 18 19.24 0.30 -21.72
CA ALA A 18 19.04 1.25 -20.62
C ALA A 18 19.36 2.72 -20.98
N GLU A 19 20.25 2.96 -21.95
CA GLU A 19 20.88 4.29 -22.16
C GLU A 19 20.05 5.28 -23.00
N ALA A 20 19.12 4.79 -23.84
CA ALA A 20 18.36 5.66 -24.75
C ALA A 20 17.21 6.46 -24.09
N ALA A 21 16.85 6.16 -22.84
CA ALA A 21 15.74 6.82 -22.11
C ALA A 21 16.24 7.96 -21.19
N ALA A 22 17.05 8.86 -21.73
CA ALA A 22 17.83 9.86 -20.99
C ALA A 22 17.05 11.15 -20.68
N ALA A 23 15.97 11.06 -19.88
CA ALA A 23 15.29 12.24 -19.32
C ALA A 23 14.78 11.97 -17.89
N GLY A 24 15.64 12.20 -16.88
CA GLY A 24 15.25 12.22 -15.46
C GLY A 24 15.58 10.98 -14.62
N ARG A 25 16.30 9.98 -15.15
CA ARG A 25 16.77 8.84 -14.33
C ARG A 25 17.86 9.27 -13.34
N THR A 26 17.68 8.93 -12.06
CA THR A 26 18.73 9.06 -11.05
C THR A 26 19.91 8.15 -11.40
N ARG A 27 21.15 8.66 -11.32
CA ARG A 27 22.35 7.82 -11.51
C ARG A 27 22.44 6.81 -10.38
N ILE A 28 22.48 5.51 -10.73
CA ILE A 28 22.86 4.47 -9.78
C ILE A 28 24.37 4.59 -9.57
N HIS A 29 24.80 4.81 -8.34
CA HIS A 29 26.21 4.84 -7.95
C HIS A 29 26.57 3.58 -7.15
N GLY A 30 27.75 3.03 -7.41
CA GLY A 30 28.25 1.82 -6.74
C GLY A 30 27.66 0.51 -7.29
N ALA A 31 28.03 -0.60 -6.65
CA ALA A 31 27.49 -1.92 -6.97
C ALA A 31 26.04 -2.07 -6.46
N ILE A 32 25.22 -2.87 -7.16
CA ILE A 32 23.84 -3.12 -6.75
C ILE A 32 23.83 -4.03 -5.51
N HIS A 33 23.15 -3.59 -4.46
CA HIS A 33 23.05 -4.29 -3.18
C HIS A 33 22.52 -5.73 -3.38
N PRO A 34 23.18 -6.77 -2.82
CA PRO A 34 22.88 -8.17 -3.15
C PRO A 34 21.41 -8.58 -2.98
N ALA A 35 20.70 -8.02 -1.99
CA ALA A 35 19.28 -8.31 -1.79
C ALA A 35 18.39 -7.76 -2.92
N VAL A 36 18.74 -6.60 -3.51
CA VAL A 36 18.00 -5.99 -4.63
C VAL A 36 18.21 -6.82 -5.89
N SER A 37 19.47 -7.17 -6.19
CA SER A 37 19.83 -8.04 -7.32
C SER A 37 19.14 -9.41 -7.23
N ARG A 38 19.13 -10.02 -6.04
CA ARG A 38 18.45 -11.31 -5.78
C ARG A 38 16.95 -11.19 -5.99
N LYS A 39 16.29 -10.19 -5.41
CA LYS A 39 14.83 -10.03 -5.53
C LYS A 39 14.38 -9.66 -6.94
N LEU A 40 15.18 -8.91 -7.69
CA LEU A 40 14.93 -8.67 -9.12
C LEU A 40 15.01 -9.97 -9.94
N ALA A 41 16.01 -10.82 -9.67
CA ALA A 41 16.10 -12.15 -10.31
C ALA A 41 14.95 -13.09 -9.90
N GLU A 42 14.48 -13.03 -8.64
CA GLU A 42 13.29 -13.77 -8.19
C GLU A 42 12.01 -13.33 -8.93
N VAL A 43 11.85 -12.04 -9.27
CA VAL A 43 10.73 -11.56 -10.11
C VAL A 43 10.86 -12.11 -11.53
N ALA A 44 12.04 -12.00 -12.15
CA ALA A 44 12.28 -12.50 -13.51
C ALA A 44 12.02 -14.01 -13.64
N ALA A 45 12.40 -14.80 -12.63
CA ALA A 45 12.20 -16.25 -12.61
C ALA A 45 10.72 -16.67 -12.53
N VAL A 46 9.86 -15.88 -11.87
CA VAL A 46 8.41 -16.20 -11.76
C VAL A 46 7.55 -15.56 -12.86
N GLY A 47 8.15 -14.69 -13.67
CA GLY A 47 7.56 -14.09 -14.87
C GLY A 47 6.19 -13.46 -14.62
N SER A 48 5.20 -13.87 -15.42
CA SER A 48 3.82 -13.31 -15.38
C SER A 48 2.87 -14.05 -14.42
N SER A 49 3.36 -14.86 -13.48
CA SER A 49 2.52 -15.59 -12.52
C SER A 49 2.04 -14.70 -11.36
N ALA A 50 1.03 -15.17 -10.61
CA ALA A 50 0.52 -14.46 -9.41
C ALA A 50 1.61 -14.18 -8.35
N GLN A 51 2.69 -14.95 -8.36
CA GLN A 51 3.85 -14.79 -7.48
C GLN A 51 4.61 -13.48 -7.73
N ALA A 52 4.56 -12.94 -8.95
CA ALA A 52 5.28 -11.72 -9.31
C ALA A 52 4.87 -10.55 -8.40
N TYR A 53 3.58 -10.44 -8.07
CA TYR A 53 3.04 -9.45 -7.14
C TYR A 53 3.71 -9.53 -5.75
N ALA A 54 3.87 -10.76 -5.21
CA ALA A 54 4.55 -10.98 -3.94
C ALA A 54 6.05 -10.65 -4.04
N ARG A 55 6.75 -11.08 -5.10
CA ARG A 55 8.19 -10.80 -5.27
C ARG A 55 8.47 -9.32 -5.50
N ILE A 56 7.59 -8.59 -6.19
CA ILE A 56 7.62 -7.13 -6.36
C ILE A 56 7.44 -6.43 -5.00
N ARG A 57 6.55 -6.93 -4.14
CA ARG A 57 6.37 -6.43 -2.77
C ARG A 57 7.55 -6.74 -1.84
N GLU A 58 8.16 -7.92 -1.95
CA GLU A 58 9.40 -8.27 -1.22
C GLU A 58 10.58 -7.39 -1.66
N LEU A 59 10.71 -7.10 -2.96
CA LEU A 59 11.68 -6.12 -3.49
C LEU A 59 11.45 -4.73 -2.90
N TRP A 60 10.20 -4.25 -2.92
CA TRP A 60 9.79 -2.97 -2.31
C TRP A 60 10.08 -2.88 -0.80
N GLN A 61 9.97 -3.99 -0.06
CA GLN A 61 10.34 -4.04 1.36
C GLN A 61 11.85 -3.87 1.60
N THR A 62 12.71 -4.08 0.61
CA THR A 62 14.16 -3.85 0.78
C THR A 62 14.54 -2.36 0.90
N TRP A 63 13.61 -1.42 0.65
CA TRP A 63 13.81 0.04 0.76
C TRP A 63 14.40 0.51 2.09
N GLU A 64 14.07 -0.16 3.19
CA GLU A 64 14.53 0.26 4.52
C GLU A 64 15.96 -0.26 4.85
N ILE A 65 16.46 -1.25 4.09
CA ILE A 65 17.78 -1.91 4.33
C ILE A 65 18.81 -1.65 3.21
N ALA A 66 18.37 -1.51 1.95
CA ALA A 66 19.20 -1.30 0.77
C ALA A 66 19.12 0.15 0.29
N ASP A 67 19.90 0.50 -0.74
CA ASP A 67 19.86 1.84 -1.35
C ASP A 67 18.52 2.11 -2.06
N PRO A 68 17.75 3.15 -1.66
CA PRO A 68 16.45 3.45 -2.25
C PRO A 68 16.44 3.72 -3.77
N ALA A 69 17.52 4.30 -4.32
CA ALA A 69 17.61 4.55 -5.76
C ALA A 69 17.79 3.25 -6.55
N GLN A 70 18.44 2.24 -5.96
CA GLN A 70 18.55 0.91 -6.54
C GLN A 70 17.22 0.15 -6.49
N VAL A 71 16.45 0.28 -5.40
CA VAL A 71 15.12 -0.32 -5.27
C VAL A 71 14.14 0.30 -6.27
N GLU A 72 14.10 1.63 -6.41
CA GLU A 72 13.29 2.31 -7.42
C GLU A 72 13.67 1.86 -8.85
N ALA A 73 14.96 1.84 -9.17
CA ALA A 73 15.42 1.44 -10.50
C ALA A 73 15.08 -0.02 -10.85
N ALA A 74 15.15 -0.94 -9.87
CA ALA A 74 14.74 -2.34 -10.06
C ALA A 74 13.23 -2.46 -10.31
N ILE A 75 12.40 -1.71 -9.59
CA ILE A 75 10.94 -1.69 -9.80
C ILE A 75 10.58 -1.04 -11.15
N ALA A 76 11.25 0.04 -11.53
CA ALA A 76 11.08 0.69 -12.83
C ALA A 76 11.52 -0.21 -14.00
N ALA A 77 12.53 -1.08 -13.81
CA ALA A 77 12.91 -2.09 -14.80
C ALA A 77 11.79 -3.12 -15.00
N ILE A 78 11.18 -3.63 -13.92
CA ILE A 78 10.04 -4.56 -13.96
C ILE A 78 8.81 -3.90 -14.64
N ALA A 79 8.56 -2.62 -14.36
CA ALA A 79 7.49 -1.86 -15.02
C ALA A 79 7.70 -1.70 -16.53
N ALA A 80 8.96 -1.66 -16.99
CA ALA A 80 9.34 -1.51 -18.39
C ALA A 80 9.54 -2.85 -19.14
N ASP A 81 9.59 -3.99 -18.44
CA ASP A 81 9.87 -5.30 -19.03
C ASP A 81 8.72 -5.80 -19.90
N GLY A 82 8.88 -5.68 -21.22
CA GLY A 82 7.89 -6.11 -22.21
C GLY A 82 7.57 -7.62 -22.23
N THR A 83 8.37 -8.46 -21.56
CA THR A 83 8.09 -9.91 -21.43
C THR A 83 7.03 -10.20 -20.35
N LEU A 84 6.86 -9.29 -19.38
CA LEU A 84 5.87 -9.42 -18.32
C LEU A 84 4.48 -8.99 -18.78
N SER A 85 3.44 -9.63 -18.24
CA SER A 85 2.05 -9.32 -18.56
C SER A 85 1.68 -7.88 -18.16
N PRO A 86 0.77 -7.21 -18.89
CA PRO A 86 0.41 -5.83 -18.60
C PRO A 86 -0.02 -5.56 -17.13
N PRO A 87 -0.77 -6.45 -16.45
CA PRO A 87 -1.10 -6.29 -15.03
C PRO A 87 0.12 -6.24 -14.11
N VAL A 88 1.11 -7.14 -14.31
CA VAL A 88 2.33 -7.18 -13.49
C VAL A 88 3.15 -5.90 -13.68
N ARG A 89 3.25 -5.40 -14.93
CA ARG A 89 3.91 -4.13 -15.23
C ARG A 89 3.20 -2.92 -14.61
N VAL A 90 1.86 -2.89 -14.61
CA VAL A 90 1.07 -1.82 -13.96
C VAL A 90 1.21 -1.87 -12.44
N TYR A 91 1.26 -3.05 -11.83
CA TYR A 91 1.50 -3.21 -10.40
C TYR A 91 2.91 -2.69 -10.01
N ALA A 92 3.94 -3.06 -10.78
CA ALA A 92 5.29 -2.51 -10.60
C ALA A 92 5.33 -0.99 -10.79
N ALA A 93 4.70 -0.45 -11.84
CA ALA A 93 4.62 1.00 -12.09
C ALA A 93 3.85 1.76 -10.98
N THR A 94 2.92 1.10 -10.29
CA THR A 94 2.23 1.67 -9.12
C THR A 94 3.21 1.81 -7.95
N LEU A 95 4.07 0.81 -7.70
CA LEU A 95 5.11 0.92 -6.68
C LEU A 95 6.25 1.86 -7.08
N GLU A 96 6.57 2.02 -8.37
CA GLU A 96 7.50 3.07 -8.84
C GLU A 96 6.94 4.47 -8.53
N ALA A 97 5.65 4.71 -8.77
CA ALA A 97 5.02 5.97 -8.40
C ALA A 97 5.08 6.21 -6.87
N TYR A 98 4.98 5.16 -6.05
CA TYR A 98 5.19 5.26 -4.62
C TYR A 98 6.66 5.48 -4.24
N ALA A 99 7.63 4.93 -4.98
CA ALA A 99 9.06 5.22 -4.82
C ALA A 99 9.37 6.70 -5.09
N ARG A 100 8.81 7.26 -6.17
CA ARG A 100 8.87 8.70 -6.49
C ARG A 100 8.34 9.56 -5.33
N ARG A 101 7.17 9.21 -4.77
CA ARG A 101 6.63 9.87 -3.56
C ARG A 101 7.62 9.77 -2.39
N ARG A 102 8.21 8.59 -2.14
CA ARG A 102 9.22 8.37 -1.09
C ARG A 102 10.52 9.17 -1.28
N ARG A 103 10.88 9.58 -2.50
CA ARG A 103 12.05 10.46 -2.77
C ARG A 103 11.70 11.92 -3.04
N GLY A 104 10.42 12.30 -2.93
CA GLY A 104 9.95 13.68 -3.08
C GLY A 104 9.63 14.12 -4.51
N ASP A 105 9.70 13.22 -5.50
CA ASP A 105 9.12 13.44 -6.84
C ASP A 105 7.59 13.28 -6.78
N LEU A 106 6.94 14.16 -6.00
CA LEU A 106 5.49 14.12 -5.79
C LEU A 106 4.75 14.32 -7.12
N GLU A 107 5.21 15.22 -7.98
CA GLU A 107 4.56 15.48 -9.26
C GLU A 107 4.77 14.35 -10.28
N GLY A 108 5.93 13.69 -10.29
CA GLY A 108 6.13 12.46 -11.06
C GLY A 108 5.27 11.31 -10.56
N ALA A 109 5.16 11.12 -9.24
CA ALA A 109 4.25 10.14 -8.62
C ALA A 109 2.80 10.36 -9.05
N LYS A 110 2.29 11.60 -8.95
CA LYS A 110 0.93 11.98 -9.35
C LYS A 110 0.69 11.74 -10.85
N ARG A 111 1.60 12.18 -11.72
CA ARG A 111 1.52 11.95 -13.18
C ARG A 111 1.54 10.46 -13.51
N GLN A 112 2.38 9.67 -12.85
CA GLN A 112 2.50 8.24 -13.11
C GLN A 112 1.22 7.50 -12.69
N ILE A 113 0.68 7.76 -11.49
CA ILE A 113 -0.62 7.19 -11.06
C ILE A 113 -1.75 7.52 -12.04
N ALA A 114 -1.86 8.79 -12.46
CA ALA A 114 -2.86 9.22 -13.44
C ALA A 114 -2.72 8.47 -14.79
N ALA A 115 -1.48 8.18 -15.20
CA ALA A 115 -1.17 7.41 -16.41
C ALA A 115 -1.39 5.89 -16.30
N LEU A 116 -1.79 5.36 -15.13
CA LEU A 116 -2.09 3.93 -14.94
C LEU A 116 -3.60 3.60 -14.96
N GLY A 117 -4.46 4.60 -15.17
CA GLY A 117 -5.91 4.41 -15.33
C GLY A 117 -6.70 4.30 -14.03
N PHE A 118 -6.11 4.66 -12.88
CA PHE A 118 -6.81 4.75 -11.60
C PHE A 118 -7.88 5.85 -11.61
N ILE A 119 -9.05 5.57 -11.05
CA ILE A 119 -10.15 6.53 -10.92
C ILE A 119 -9.91 7.43 -9.70
N SER A 120 -9.67 8.71 -9.97
CA SER A 120 -9.52 9.77 -8.94
C SER A 120 -10.79 10.58 -8.70
N GLN A 121 -11.79 10.51 -9.59
CA GLN A 121 -13.03 11.29 -9.52
C GLN A 121 -14.20 10.42 -9.07
N TRP A 122 -14.75 10.77 -7.90
CA TRP A 122 -15.82 10.02 -7.24
C TRP A 122 -16.91 10.95 -6.70
N LEU A 123 -18.16 10.50 -6.80
CA LEU A 123 -19.24 10.89 -5.91
C LEU A 123 -19.24 9.90 -4.74
N VAL A 124 -19.42 10.38 -3.51
CA VAL A 124 -19.50 9.53 -2.32
C VAL A 124 -20.74 9.84 -1.49
N VAL A 125 -21.29 8.82 -0.82
CA VAL A 125 -22.32 8.95 0.23
C VAL A 125 -22.08 7.91 1.32
N GLY A 126 -22.34 8.30 2.56
CA GLY A 126 -22.06 7.54 3.77
C GLY A 126 -21.66 8.48 4.92
N PRO A 127 -21.45 7.93 6.13
CA PRO A 127 -21.51 6.50 6.45
C PRO A 127 -22.92 5.97 6.70
N PHE A 128 -23.10 4.69 6.35
CA PHE A 128 -24.22 3.82 6.68
C PHE A 128 -23.78 2.81 7.74
N GLU A 129 -24.74 2.09 8.32
CA GLU A 129 -24.48 1.08 9.34
C GLU A 129 -23.63 -0.10 8.81
N ASN A 130 -22.79 -0.70 9.66
CA ASN A 130 -22.10 -1.97 9.43
C ASN A 130 -21.78 -2.74 10.72
N ASP A 131 -22.42 -2.43 11.86
CA ASP A 131 -22.26 -3.17 13.12
C ASP A 131 -22.36 -4.69 12.90
N ASN A 132 -21.45 -5.43 13.51
CA ASN A 132 -21.28 -6.89 13.32
C ASN A 132 -21.12 -7.30 11.83
N LYS A 133 -20.55 -6.42 10.99
CA LYS A 133 -20.30 -6.62 9.55
C LYS A 133 -21.59 -6.83 8.72
N SER A 134 -22.75 -6.47 9.28
CA SER A 134 -24.09 -6.73 8.74
C SER A 134 -24.47 -5.87 7.54
N GLY A 135 -23.97 -4.63 7.49
CA GLY A 135 -24.28 -3.65 6.44
C GLY A 135 -23.86 -4.11 5.05
N MET A 136 -22.91 -5.03 4.94
CA MET A 136 -22.53 -5.68 3.67
C MET A 136 -23.68 -6.52 3.08
N ALA A 137 -24.48 -7.18 3.92
CA ALA A 137 -25.63 -8.00 3.52
C ALA A 137 -26.93 -7.19 3.40
N GLU A 138 -27.11 -6.16 4.22
CA GLU A 138 -28.21 -5.18 4.06
C GLU A 138 -28.19 -4.54 2.66
N ARG A 139 -29.35 -4.09 2.17
CA ARG A 139 -29.46 -3.39 0.88
C ARG A 139 -29.92 -1.93 1.07
N PHE A 140 -28.94 -1.03 1.23
CA PHE A 140 -29.19 0.39 1.46
C PHE A 140 -29.82 1.08 0.24
N ARG A 141 -30.51 2.21 0.47
CA ARG A 141 -31.21 2.99 -0.58
C ARG A 141 -30.39 3.25 -1.86
N PRO A 142 -29.08 3.58 -1.82
CA PRO A 142 -28.26 3.71 -3.04
C PRO A 142 -28.24 2.46 -3.95
N GLU A 143 -28.43 1.26 -3.40
CA GLU A 143 -28.45 -0.02 -4.16
C GLU A 143 -29.79 -0.28 -4.85
N HIS A 144 -30.86 0.43 -4.48
CA HIS A 144 -32.13 0.42 -5.19
C HIS A 144 -32.15 1.47 -6.31
N GLU A 145 -31.36 2.53 -6.16
CA GLU A 145 -31.34 3.71 -7.04
C GLU A 145 -30.16 3.67 -8.06
N LEU A 146 -29.67 2.47 -8.38
CA LEU A 146 -28.55 2.25 -9.32
C LEU A 146 -28.87 2.66 -10.77
N SER A 147 -30.11 2.47 -11.24
CA SER A 147 -30.51 2.90 -12.59
C SER A 147 -30.93 4.37 -12.70
N GLU A 148 -31.04 5.08 -11.58
CA GLU A 148 -31.52 6.45 -11.53
C GLU A 148 -30.36 7.46 -11.39
N PRO A 149 -30.58 8.76 -11.72
CA PRO A 149 -29.56 9.77 -11.54
C PRO A 149 -29.20 9.92 -10.06
N VAL A 150 -27.91 10.16 -9.79
CA VAL A 150 -27.50 10.71 -8.49
C VAL A 150 -28.02 12.15 -8.38
N VAL A 151 -28.56 12.49 -7.21
CA VAL A 151 -29.05 13.84 -6.87
C VAL A 151 -28.39 14.26 -5.55
N PHE A 152 -27.71 15.40 -5.51
CA PHE A 152 -26.93 15.84 -4.35
C PHE A 152 -27.80 16.19 -3.14
N ASP A 153 -28.95 16.86 -3.35
CA ASP A 153 -29.85 17.22 -2.24
C ASP A 153 -30.65 16.04 -1.66
N ARG A 154 -30.56 14.85 -2.26
CA ARG A 154 -31.22 13.64 -1.73
C ARG A 154 -30.52 13.19 -0.45
N SER A 155 -31.23 13.35 0.66
CA SER A 155 -30.85 12.77 1.95
C SER A 155 -31.21 11.30 2.04
N PHE A 156 -30.31 10.52 2.62
CA PHE A 156 -30.51 9.13 3.04
C PHE A 156 -30.32 9.03 4.54
N GLU A 157 -30.89 7.99 5.15
CA GLU A 157 -30.58 7.61 6.52
C GLU A 157 -29.17 7.00 6.58
N GLY A 158 -28.34 7.49 7.51
CA GLY A 158 -26.95 7.06 7.72
C GLY A 158 -26.68 6.87 9.21
N LYS A 159 -25.54 6.25 9.56
CA LYS A 159 -25.31 5.62 10.89
C LYS A 159 -25.66 6.51 12.09
N GLU A 160 -25.19 7.76 12.11
CA GLU A 160 -25.44 8.72 13.20
C GLU A 160 -26.39 9.87 12.81
N ARG A 161 -26.59 10.10 11.50
CA ARG A 161 -27.26 11.29 10.95
C ARG A 161 -27.61 11.10 9.47
N PRO A 162 -28.52 11.91 8.91
CA PRO A 162 -28.79 11.88 7.48
C PRO A 162 -27.56 12.22 6.65
N VAL A 163 -27.30 11.44 5.60
CA VAL A 163 -26.16 11.59 4.69
C VAL A 163 -26.61 11.93 3.27
N ARG A 164 -25.74 12.58 2.49
CA ARG A 164 -26.01 13.02 1.11
C ARG A 164 -24.87 12.65 0.17
N TRP A 165 -25.15 12.59 -1.12
CA TRP A 165 -24.08 12.52 -2.12
C TRP A 165 -23.25 13.82 -2.11
N ARG A 166 -21.94 13.70 -2.24
CA ARG A 166 -21.03 14.82 -2.52
C ARG A 166 -19.88 14.38 -3.42
N ARG A 167 -19.20 15.33 -4.07
CA ARG A 167 -17.97 15.04 -4.82
C ARG A 167 -16.81 14.80 -3.84
N SER A 168 -15.94 13.83 -4.12
CA SER A 168 -14.65 13.71 -3.43
C SER A 168 -13.75 14.89 -3.82
N PRO A 169 -13.11 15.58 -2.87
CA PRO A 169 -12.08 16.57 -3.19
C PRO A 169 -10.88 15.92 -3.90
N ALA A 170 -10.09 16.73 -4.61
CA ALA A 170 -8.91 16.31 -5.37
C ALA A 170 -7.68 16.00 -4.49
N VAL A 171 -7.89 15.50 -3.28
CA VAL A 171 -6.86 15.19 -2.26
C VAL A 171 -6.35 13.75 -2.32
N HIS A 172 -6.86 12.95 -3.27
CA HIS A 172 -6.58 11.52 -3.43
C HIS A 172 -5.73 11.18 -4.69
N PRO A 173 -4.55 11.80 -4.91
CA PRO A 173 -3.86 11.68 -6.20
C PRO A 173 -2.95 10.44 -6.32
N TYR A 174 -2.96 9.54 -5.34
CA TYR A 174 -2.06 8.37 -5.27
C TYR A 174 -2.75 7.01 -5.55
N GLY A 175 -3.90 7.04 -6.24
CA GLY A 175 -4.53 5.86 -6.84
C GLY A 175 -5.55 5.15 -5.94
N TYR A 176 -5.78 5.67 -4.73
CA TYR A 176 -6.78 5.19 -3.79
C TYR A 176 -7.61 6.34 -3.21
N LEU A 177 -8.90 6.06 -3.00
CA LEU A 177 -9.85 6.88 -2.26
C LEU A 177 -9.83 6.44 -0.79
N ASP A 178 -9.65 7.39 0.13
CA ASP A 178 -9.66 7.17 1.57
C ASP A 178 -10.96 7.73 2.17
N LEU A 179 -11.88 6.85 2.59
CA LEU A 179 -13.13 7.29 3.22
C LEU A 179 -12.95 7.59 4.70
N GLY A 180 -11.88 7.11 5.34
CA GLY A 180 -11.48 7.47 6.69
C GLY A 180 -11.08 8.94 6.79
N ALA A 181 -10.36 9.46 5.79
CA ALA A 181 -10.12 10.89 5.65
C ALA A 181 -11.44 11.69 5.60
N MET A 182 -12.49 11.14 4.97
CA MET A 182 -13.69 11.88 4.58
C MET A 182 -14.90 11.78 5.52
N MET A 183 -15.10 10.70 6.28
CA MET A 183 -16.38 10.38 6.94
C MET A 183 -16.26 10.20 8.46
N ARG A 184 -17.28 10.61 9.22
CA ARG A 184 -17.43 10.28 10.66
C ARG A 184 -18.77 9.55 10.92
N PRO A 185 -18.83 8.51 11.75
CA PRO A 185 -17.71 7.82 12.39
C PRO A 185 -16.86 7.09 11.32
N GLN A 186 -15.69 6.59 11.71
CA GLN A 186 -14.78 5.84 10.83
C GLN A 186 -14.91 4.32 11.01
N ARG A 187 -15.46 3.88 12.14
CA ARG A 187 -15.53 2.48 12.58
C ARG A 187 -16.92 1.90 12.34
N ASP A 188 -16.95 0.63 11.91
CA ASP A 188 -18.15 -0.16 11.65
C ASP A 188 -19.11 0.60 10.74
N ILE A 189 -18.62 0.97 9.55
CA ILE A 189 -19.36 1.76 8.53
C ILE A 189 -19.41 1.07 7.17
N CYS A 190 -20.54 1.25 6.47
CA CYS A 190 -20.62 1.08 5.02
C CYS A 190 -20.69 2.44 4.31
N ALA A 191 -20.27 2.50 3.05
CA ALA A 191 -20.28 3.70 2.22
C ALA A 191 -20.38 3.33 0.73
N PHE A 192 -20.73 4.31 -0.10
CA PHE A 192 -20.80 4.14 -1.54
C PHE A 192 -19.91 5.14 -2.26
N ALA A 193 -19.12 4.65 -3.21
CA ALA A 193 -18.41 5.45 -4.21
C ALA A 193 -19.05 5.22 -5.58
N THR A 194 -19.33 6.29 -6.34
CA THR A 194 -19.93 6.23 -7.69
C THR A 194 -19.19 7.14 -8.66
N THR A 195 -19.01 6.69 -9.89
CA THR A 195 -18.45 7.48 -10.99
C THR A 195 -19.04 7.02 -12.32
N TYR A 196 -18.83 7.80 -13.37
CA TYR A 196 -19.36 7.53 -14.70
C TYR A 196 -18.24 7.46 -15.74
N LEU A 197 -18.29 6.44 -16.60
CA LEU A 197 -17.27 6.16 -17.61
C LEU A 197 -17.87 6.17 -19.01
N ARG A 198 -17.25 6.93 -19.93
CA ARG A 198 -17.66 7.03 -21.35
C ARG A 198 -16.45 6.84 -22.26
N GLY A 199 -16.66 6.25 -23.44
CA GLY A 199 -15.63 6.03 -24.45
C GLY A 199 -16.13 5.16 -25.61
N ARG A 200 -15.23 4.76 -26.50
CA ARG A 200 -15.58 3.87 -27.65
C ARG A 200 -16.04 2.48 -27.15
N PRO A 201 -17.24 1.99 -27.52
CA PRO A 201 -17.82 0.75 -26.97
C PRO A 201 -16.96 -0.52 -27.22
N ARG A 202 -16.39 -1.10 -26.17
CA ARG A 202 -15.48 -2.26 -26.23
C ARG A 202 -15.49 -3.08 -24.94
N ASP A 203 -14.79 -4.21 -24.92
CA ASP A 203 -14.57 -4.99 -23.71
C ASP A 203 -13.43 -4.37 -22.89
N LEU A 204 -13.64 -4.18 -21.59
CA LEU A 204 -12.68 -3.66 -20.64
C LEU A 204 -12.45 -4.65 -19.50
N SER A 205 -11.47 -4.35 -18.63
CA SER A 205 -11.34 -4.93 -17.31
C SER A 205 -11.38 -3.84 -16.23
N LEU A 206 -12.04 -4.14 -15.12
CA LEU A 206 -11.98 -3.36 -13.88
C LEU A 206 -11.11 -4.13 -12.90
N TRP A 207 -10.14 -3.44 -12.31
CA TRP A 207 -9.21 -4.00 -11.33
C TRP A 207 -9.42 -3.29 -10.00
N VAL A 208 -9.58 -4.06 -8.92
CA VAL A 208 -10.08 -3.58 -7.63
C VAL A 208 -9.17 -4.04 -6.49
N GLY A 209 -8.78 -3.07 -5.68
CA GLY A 209 -8.25 -3.23 -4.33
C GLY A 209 -9.13 -2.50 -3.33
N VAL A 210 -9.47 -3.15 -2.21
CA VAL A 210 -10.25 -2.56 -1.12
C VAL A 210 -9.62 -2.91 0.22
N SER A 211 -9.71 -2.00 1.20
CA SER A 211 -9.66 -2.35 2.63
C SER A 211 -11.08 -2.53 3.17
N GLY A 212 -11.34 -3.65 3.85
CA GLY A 212 -12.70 -4.11 4.18
C GLY A 212 -13.34 -4.93 3.04
N ALA A 213 -14.67 -5.07 3.09
CA ALA A 213 -15.49 -5.81 2.13
C ALA A 213 -16.10 -4.90 1.04
N PHE A 214 -16.49 -5.45 -0.12
CA PHE A 214 -17.10 -4.66 -1.20
C PHE A 214 -18.07 -5.39 -2.14
N LYS A 215 -19.01 -4.63 -2.73
CA LYS A 215 -19.84 -5.03 -3.89
C LYS A 215 -19.67 -4.02 -5.02
N LEU A 216 -19.24 -4.50 -6.20
CA LEU A 216 -19.02 -3.70 -7.41
C LEU A 216 -20.16 -3.91 -8.42
N TYR A 217 -20.82 -2.81 -8.77
CA TYR A 217 -21.90 -2.75 -9.75
C TYR A 217 -21.42 -2.07 -11.03
N TRP A 218 -21.78 -2.66 -12.18
CA TRP A 218 -21.61 -2.08 -13.51
C TRP A 218 -22.99 -1.78 -14.09
N ASN A 219 -23.31 -0.49 -14.20
CA ASN A 219 -24.67 0.00 -14.39
C ASN A 219 -25.59 -0.53 -13.27
N ASP A 220 -26.59 -1.35 -13.58
CA ASP A 220 -27.50 -1.98 -12.60
C ASP A 220 -27.28 -3.49 -12.41
N ARG A 221 -26.25 -4.08 -13.04
CA ARG A 221 -25.82 -5.47 -12.78
C ARG A 221 -24.67 -5.46 -11.77
N LEU A 222 -24.81 -6.22 -10.68
CA LEU A 222 -23.67 -6.63 -9.85
C LEU A 222 -22.70 -7.47 -10.71
N VAL A 223 -21.39 -7.21 -10.60
CA VAL A 223 -20.36 -7.92 -11.41
C VAL A 223 -19.27 -8.61 -10.59
N LEU A 224 -18.99 -8.13 -9.37
CA LEU A 224 -17.96 -8.68 -8.48
C LEU A 224 -18.31 -8.31 -7.02
N GLU A 225 -18.05 -9.21 -6.09
CA GLU A 225 -18.21 -8.98 -4.65
C GLU A 225 -17.16 -9.76 -3.85
N GLU A 226 -16.78 -9.23 -2.68
CA GLU A 226 -15.92 -9.90 -1.71
C GLU A 226 -16.36 -9.50 -0.29
N GLU A 227 -16.76 -10.50 0.50
CA GLU A 227 -17.21 -10.32 1.90
C GLU A 227 -16.06 -10.39 2.92
N ALA A 228 -14.85 -10.75 2.47
CA ALA A 228 -13.68 -10.91 3.30
C ALA A 228 -13.01 -9.56 3.62
N TYR A 229 -12.88 -9.23 4.90
CA TYR A 229 -12.22 -8.01 5.38
C TYR A 229 -10.71 -8.20 5.37
N ARG A 230 -10.03 -7.43 4.52
CA ARG A 230 -8.58 -7.45 4.26
C ARG A 230 -8.02 -6.01 4.26
N GLN A 231 -6.70 -5.82 4.24
CA GLN A 231 -6.09 -4.49 4.03
C GLN A 231 -6.06 -4.11 2.53
N LEU A 232 -5.74 -2.85 2.20
CA LEU A 232 -5.75 -2.35 0.81
C LEU A 232 -4.51 -2.81 0.01
N ASP A 233 -4.71 -3.64 -1.00
CA ASP A 233 -3.75 -3.89 -2.09
C ASP A 233 -4.42 -3.67 -3.44
N ALA A 234 -3.82 -2.88 -4.33
CA ALA A 234 -4.35 -2.59 -5.65
C ALA A 234 -4.40 -3.86 -6.52
N ASP A 235 -5.28 -3.87 -7.53
CA ASP A 235 -5.45 -4.95 -8.50
C ASP A 235 -5.84 -6.35 -7.95
N ARG A 236 -6.03 -6.52 -6.63
CA ARG A 236 -6.26 -7.82 -5.95
C ARG A 236 -7.30 -8.72 -6.64
N ARG A 237 -8.43 -8.15 -7.07
CA ARG A 237 -9.49 -8.83 -7.85
C ARG A 237 -9.67 -8.14 -9.21
N ALA A 238 -10.09 -8.91 -10.23
CA ALA A 238 -10.38 -8.34 -11.54
C ALA A 238 -11.66 -8.91 -12.18
N VAL A 239 -12.37 -8.08 -12.96
CA VAL A 239 -13.59 -8.49 -13.67
C VAL A 239 -13.70 -7.85 -15.07
N HIS A 240 -14.26 -8.56 -16.03
CA HIS A 240 -14.59 -8.01 -17.34
C HIS A 240 -15.94 -7.30 -17.37
N VAL A 241 -15.98 -6.15 -18.04
CA VAL A 241 -17.21 -5.38 -18.31
C VAL A 241 -17.25 -4.97 -19.78
N ARG A 242 -18.47 -4.80 -20.32
CA ARG A 242 -18.67 -4.21 -21.64
C ARG A 242 -18.93 -2.72 -21.48
N LEU A 243 -18.07 -1.89 -22.05
CA LEU A 243 -18.36 -0.48 -22.27
C LEU A 243 -19.40 -0.35 -23.39
N HIS A 244 -20.52 0.28 -23.06
CA HIS A 244 -21.56 0.66 -24.00
C HIS A 244 -21.41 2.14 -24.39
N GLU A 245 -22.19 2.58 -25.39
CA GLU A 245 -22.24 3.97 -25.82
C GLU A 245 -22.85 4.88 -24.73
N GLY A 246 -22.36 6.12 -24.63
CA GLY A 246 -22.70 7.06 -23.57
C GLY A 246 -21.99 6.76 -22.23
N PHE A 247 -22.40 7.45 -21.17
CA PHE A 247 -21.91 7.16 -19.82
C PHE A 247 -22.46 5.82 -19.29
N ASN A 248 -21.55 5.01 -18.74
CA ASN A 248 -21.82 3.78 -18.00
C ASN A 248 -21.52 4.07 -16.52
N ARG A 249 -22.37 3.63 -15.59
CA ARG A 249 -22.18 3.86 -14.14
C ARG A 249 -21.27 2.79 -13.54
N ILE A 250 -20.31 3.20 -12.73
CA ILE A 250 -19.58 2.35 -11.79
C ILE A 250 -20.04 2.75 -10.39
N THR A 251 -20.53 1.79 -9.60
CA THR A 251 -20.83 2.01 -8.18
C THR A 251 -20.17 0.91 -7.36
N VAL A 252 -19.47 1.29 -6.30
CA VAL A 252 -18.84 0.39 -5.34
C VAL A 252 -19.47 0.65 -3.97
N LYS A 253 -20.07 -0.38 -3.39
CA LYS A 253 -20.36 -0.44 -1.96
C LYS A 253 -19.11 -0.92 -1.23
N LEU A 254 -18.74 -0.25 -0.16
CA LEU A 254 -17.52 -0.46 0.61
C LEU A 254 -17.89 -0.54 2.08
N CYS A 255 -17.42 -1.54 2.81
CA CYS A 255 -17.76 -1.73 4.23
C CYS A 255 -16.51 -2.04 5.04
N GLY A 256 -16.27 -1.25 6.09
CA GLY A 256 -15.15 -1.38 7.02
C GLY A 256 -15.63 -1.66 8.44
N ASP A 257 -14.69 -2.09 9.28
CA ASP A 257 -14.89 -2.58 10.65
C ASP A 257 -14.12 -1.68 11.62
N GLU A 258 -13.11 -2.17 12.35
CA GLU A 258 -12.26 -1.32 13.19
C GLU A 258 -11.52 -0.25 12.36
N SER A 259 -11.30 -0.51 11.07
CA SER A 259 -10.72 0.44 10.11
C SER A 259 -11.74 0.91 9.06
N PRO A 260 -11.73 2.21 8.69
CA PRO A 260 -12.57 2.72 7.60
C PRO A 260 -12.17 2.11 6.25
N PRO A 261 -13.12 1.89 5.33
CA PRO A 261 -12.82 1.27 4.05
C PRO A 261 -12.19 2.26 3.06
N GLY A 262 -11.29 1.76 2.22
CA GLY A 262 -10.62 2.50 1.17
C GLY A 262 -10.67 1.74 -0.16
N LEU A 263 -10.61 2.46 -1.28
CA LEU A 263 -10.82 1.90 -2.63
C LEU A 263 -9.72 2.33 -3.60
N ALA A 264 -8.98 1.38 -4.15
CA ALA A 264 -8.18 1.53 -5.35
C ALA A 264 -8.91 0.83 -6.52
N LEU A 265 -9.34 1.58 -7.53
CA LEU A 265 -9.95 1.02 -8.74
C LEU A 265 -9.33 1.63 -9.99
N ARG A 266 -8.86 0.80 -10.91
CA ARG A 266 -8.41 1.22 -12.25
C ARG A 266 -9.21 0.57 -13.37
N VAL A 267 -9.30 1.29 -14.49
CA VAL A 267 -9.90 0.80 -15.73
C VAL A 267 -8.81 0.42 -16.72
N ALA A 268 -8.97 -0.74 -17.34
CA ALA A 268 -7.97 -1.34 -18.22
C ALA A 268 -8.63 -1.95 -19.46
N GLU A 269 -7.84 -2.19 -20.52
CA GLU A 269 -8.29 -2.94 -21.69
C GLU A 269 -8.53 -4.42 -21.33
N ARG A 270 -8.98 -5.21 -22.31
CA ARG A 270 -9.31 -6.64 -22.11
C ARG A 270 -8.11 -7.52 -21.69
N ASP A 271 -6.87 -7.05 -21.84
CA ASP A 271 -5.65 -7.74 -21.39
C ASP A 271 -5.08 -7.22 -20.05
N GLY A 272 -5.75 -6.22 -19.45
CA GLY A 272 -5.28 -5.56 -18.23
C GLY A 272 -4.28 -4.42 -18.43
N SER A 273 -3.93 -4.09 -19.68
CA SER A 273 -3.15 -2.88 -20.01
C SER A 273 -3.95 -1.60 -19.78
N VAL A 274 -3.28 -0.45 -19.63
CA VAL A 274 -3.95 0.83 -19.33
C VAL A 274 -4.90 1.22 -20.45
N ALA A 275 -6.18 1.43 -20.10
CA ALA A 275 -7.18 1.83 -21.08
C ALA A 275 -7.02 3.29 -21.53
N ARG A 276 -7.21 3.54 -22.83
CA ARG A 276 -7.11 4.87 -23.45
C ARG A 276 -8.46 5.37 -23.96
N ASP A 277 -8.54 6.64 -24.34
CA ASP A 277 -9.74 7.27 -24.92
C ASP A 277 -11.01 7.09 -24.04
N LEU A 278 -10.85 7.26 -22.73
CA LEU A 278 -11.92 7.20 -21.73
C LEU A 278 -12.12 8.56 -21.06
N THR A 279 -13.38 8.97 -20.91
CA THR A 279 -13.80 10.08 -20.03
C THR A 279 -14.32 9.48 -18.73
N VAL A 280 -13.69 9.84 -17.60
CA VAL A 280 -14.28 9.68 -16.26
C VAL A 280 -15.03 10.96 -15.92
N ALA A 281 -16.17 10.85 -15.24
CA ALA A 281 -16.92 11.99 -14.72
C ALA A 281 -17.60 11.65 -13.38
N ALA A 282 -17.56 12.59 -12.44
CA ALA A 282 -18.25 12.51 -11.15
C ALA A 282 -19.19 13.72 -11.01
N SER A 283 -20.36 13.65 -11.64
CA SER A 283 -21.34 14.75 -11.71
C SER A 283 -22.76 14.25 -12.03
N GLU A 284 -23.77 15.11 -11.83
CA GLU A 284 -25.20 14.78 -12.00
C GLU A 284 -25.62 14.72 -13.46
N GLU A 285 -24.97 15.46 -14.36
CA GLU A 285 -25.24 15.46 -15.79
C GLU A 285 -24.85 14.12 -16.42
N ALA A 286 -23.66 13.61 -16.05
CA ALA A 286 -23.20 12.28 -16.45
C ALA A 286 -24.08 11.16 -15.88
N GLY A 287 -24.57 11.33 -14.64
CA GLY A 287 -25.55 10.42 -14.03
C GLY A 287 -26.92 10.45 -14.71
N THR A 288 -27.35 11.62 -15.18
CA THR A 288 -28.61 11.79 -15.91
C THR A 288 -28.54 11.16 -17.30
N GLU A 289 -27.42 11.32 -18.02
CA GLU A 289 -27.19 10.63 -19.30
C GLU A 289 -27.16 9.11 -19.10
N ALA A 290 -26.41 8.61 -18.11
CA ALA A 290 -26.33 7.18 -17.81
C ALA A 290 -27.70 6.57 -17.44
N ALA A 291 -28.49 7.26 -16.61
CA ALA A 291 -29.84 6.84 -16.25
C ALA A 291 -30.81 6.81 -17.44
N ALA A 292 -30.75 7.82 -18.32
CA ALA A 292 -31.51 7.81 -19.57
C ALA A 292 -31.14 6.60 -20.44
N ARG A 293 -29.84 6.32 -20.65
CA ARG A 293 -29.38 5.16 -21.42
C ARG A 293 -29.76 3.82 -20.78
N MET A 294 -29.80 3.72 -19.46
CA MET A 294 -30.29 2.51 -18.78
C MET A 294 -31.80 2.30 -19.00
N ARG A 295 -32.60 3.36 -18.99
CA ARG A 295 -34.04 3.31 -19.31
C ARG A 295 -34.30 2.98 -20.78
N ASP A 296 -33.59 3.61 -21.72
CA ASP A 296 -33.64 3.31 -23.16
C ASP A 296 -33.42 1.81 -23.43
N ARG A 297 -32.40 1.22 -22.79
CA ARG A 297 -32.03 -0.19 -22.97
C ARG A 297 -33.05 -1.17 -22.38
N LYS A 298 -33.70 -0.81 -21.27
CA LYS A 298 -34.80 -1.60 -20.70
C LYS A 298 -36.04 -1.54 -21.60
N ALA A 299 -36.38 -0.37 -22.12
CA ALA A 299 -37.53 -0.17 -23.01
C ALA A 299 -37.37 -0.84 -24.38
N THR A 300 -36.18 -0.80 -24.98
CA THR A 300 -35.91 -1.33 -26.34
C THR A 300 -35.78 -2.86 -26.43
N GLY A 301 -36.09 -3.61 -25.36
CA GLY A 301 -36.09 -5.08 -25.39
C GLY A 301 -34.72 -5.73 -25.63
N ARG A 302 -33.61 -4.96 -25.62
CA ARG A 302 -32.23 -5.45 -25.74
C ARG A 302 -31.78 -6.10 -24.43
N GLY A 303 -32.39 -7.25 -24.15
CA GLY A 303 -32.51 -7.92 -22.85
C GLY A 303 -31.27 -7.84 -21.95
N THR A 304 -31.47 -7.26 -20.77
CA THR A 304 -30.48 -7.21 -19.68
C THR A 304 -29.98 -8.60 -19.34
N PRO A 305 -28.69 -8.76 -19.03
CA PRO A 305 -28.10 -10.80 -18.77
C PRO A 305 -28.88 -11.49 -17.64
N THR A 306 -29.57 -12.60 -17.94
CA THR A 306 -30.11 -13.46 -16.90
C THR A 306 -28.94 -13.95 -16.03
N ALA A 307 -29.18 -14.24 -14.74
CA ALA A 307 -28.09 -14.65 -13.85
C ALA A 307 -27.36 -15.91 -14.35
N ALA A 308 -28.08 -16.83 -14.99
CA ALA A 308 -27.52 -17.98 -15.71
C ALA A 308 -26.61 -17.55 -16.89
N GLY A 309 -27.08 -16.61 -17.72
CA GLY A 309 -26.29 -16.04 -18.82
C GLY A 309 -25.05 -15.24 -18.36
N ALA A 310 -25.10 -14.63 -17.17
CA ALA A 310 -23.93 -14.00 -16.56
C ALA A 310 -22.86 -15.03 -16.18
N ARG A 311 -23.25 -16.14 -15.51
CA ARG A 311 -22.35 -17.26 -15.20
C ARG A 311 -21.79 -17.93 -16.47
N GLY A 312 -22.59 -18.04 -17.54
CA GLY A 312 -22.15 -18.60 -18.84
C GLY A 312 -21.20 -17.71 -19.63
N ALA A 313 -21.47 -16.39 -19.72
CA ALA A 313 -20.61 -15.44 -20.46
C ALA A 313 -19.20 -15.33 -19.84
N GLN A 314 -19.08 -15.55 -18.54
CA GLN A 314 -17.83 -15.55 -17.77
C GLN A 314 -16.85 -16.69 -18.13
N GLY A 315 -17.18 -17.61 -19.05
CA GLY A 315 -16.30 -18.72 -19.44
C GLY A 315 -15.18 -18.39 -20.45
N ARG A 316 -15.27 -17.28 -21.21
CA ARG A 316 -14.37 -17.02 -22.35
C ARG A 316 -13.15 -16.17 -21.96
N ARG A 317 -12.16 -16.82 -21.29
CA ARG A 317 -10.94 -16.20 -20.74
C ARG A 317 -11.24 -14.96 -19.89
N ARG A 318 -11.53 -15.19 -18.60
CA ARG A 318 -11.56 -14.13 -17.58
C ARG A 318 -10.18 -13.50 -17.43
N VAL A 319 -10.14 -12.19 -17.25
CA VAL A 319 -9.12 -11.51 -16.45
C VAL A 319 -9.24 -11.95 -14.99
N SER A 320 -8.13 -11.99 -14.26
CA SER A 320 -8.06 -12.43 -12.87
C SER A 320 -7.03 -11.58 -12.13
N GLY A 321 -7.37 -11.12 -10.92
CA GLY A 321 -6.41 -10.53 -10.00
C GLY A 321 -5.46 -11.59 -9.41
N PRO A 322 -4.37 -11.21 -8.73
CA PRO A 322 -3.45 -12.15 -8.11
C PRO A 322 -4.15 -13.10 -7.12
N LEU A 323 -5.15 -12.62 -6.37
CA LEU A 323 -5.91 -13.48 -5.45
C LEU A 323 -6.78 -14.50 -6.21
N ASP A 324 -7.48 -14.07 -7.26
CA ASP A 324 -8.27 -14.97 -8.12
C ASP A 324 -7.41 -16.07 -8.76
N LEU A 325 -6.15 -15.75 -9.10
CA LEU A 325 -5.18 -16.71 -9.64
C LEU A 325 -4.70 -17.70 -8.58
N PHE A 326 -4.31 -17.23 -7.39
CA PHE A 326 -3.89 -18.10 -6.29
C PHE A 326 -5.02 -19.02 -5.80
N GLU A 327 -6.26 -18.52 -5.68
CA GLU A 327 -7.44 -19.32 -5.31
C GLU A 327 -7.71 -20.42 -6.35
N LYS A 328 -7.66 -20.07 -7.65
CA LYS A 328 -7.83 -21.03 -8.76
C LYS A 328 -6.74 -22.11 -8.78
N ASP A 329 -5.48 -21.71 -8.65
CA ASP A 329 -4.36 -22.65 -8.75
C ASP A 329 -4.30 -23.54 -7.49
N LEU A 330 -4.65 -23.02 -6.32
CA LEU A 330 -4.77 -23.82 -5.09
C LEU A 330 -5.92 -24.84 -5.17
N ALA A 331 -7.02 -24.50 -5.84
CA ALA A 331 -8.11 -25.45 -6.09
C ALA A 331 -7.70 -26.60 -7.05
N ALA A 332 -6.70 -26.38 -7.92
CA ALA A 332 -6.15 -27.41 -8.80
C ALA A 332 -5.07 -28.27 -8.14
N THR A 333 -4.19 -27.67 -7.31
CA THR A 333 -3.10 -28.36 -6.61
C THR A 333 -3.07 -28.02 -5.11
N PRO A 334 -4.04 -28.50 -4.32
CA PRO A 334 -4.26 -28.08 -2.92
C PRO A 334 -3.17 -28.54 -1.93
N THR A 335 -2.25 -29.41 -2.36
CA THR A 335 -1.18 -29.98 -1.54
C THR A 335 0.23 -29.61 -2.02
N ASP A 336 0.38 -28.74 -3.02
CA ASP A 336 1.72 -28.29 -3.45
C ASP A 336 2.36 -27.38 -2.38
N PRO A 337 3.44 -27.80 -1.69
CA PRO A 337 4.09 -26.99 -0.67
C PRO A 337 4.68 -25.69 -1.23
N GLU A 338 5.02 -25.64 -2.52
CA GLU A 338 5.58 -24.43 -3.12
C GLU A 338 4.49 -23.37 -3.33
N LEU A 339 3.35 -23.73 -3.94
CA LEU A 339 2.17 -22.87 -4.05
C LEU A 339 1.61 -22.43 -2.69
N LEU A 340 1.53 -23.35 -1.72
CA LEU A 340 1.10 -23.04 -0.35
C LEU A 340 1.98 -21.95 0.28
N GLU A 341 3.31 -22.08 0.17
CA GLU A 341 4.27 -21.07 0.64
C GLU A 341 4.10 -19.73 -0.11
N ARG A 342 4.05 -19.77 -1.45
CA ARG A 342 3.92 -18.57 -2.30
C ARG A 342 2.65 -17.79 -1.99
N PHE A 343 1.54 -18.48 -1.77
CA PHE A 343 0.26 -17.85 -1.45
C PHE A 343 0.26 -17.28 -0.04
N ALA A 344 0.82 -17.99 0.96
CA ALA A 344 1.03 -17.44 2.29
C ALA A 344 1.87 -16.14 2.24
N ARG A 345 2.99 -16.14 1.52
CA ARG A 345 3.81 -14.93 1.30
C ARG A 345 3.02 -13.80 0.64
N TYR A 346 2.22 -14.08 -0.39
CA TYR A 346 1.35 -13.08 -1.02
C TYR A 346 0.38 -12.45 -0.03
N LEU A 347 -0.35 -13.26 0.74
CA LEU A 347 -1.33 -12.79 1.73
C LEU A 347 -0.64 -11.95 2.82
N THR A 348 0.49 -12.40 3.37
CA THR A 348 1.24 -11.63 4.38
C THR A 348 1.79 -10.31 3.82
N VAL A 349 2.41 -10.32 2.64
CA VAL A 349 3.13 -9.15 2.10
C VAL A 349 2.20 -8.06 1.52
N THR A 350 0.92 -8.39 1.28
CA THR A 350 -0.11 -7.47 0.75
C THR A 350 -1.19 -7.11 1.77
N GLY A 351 -1.10 -7.60 3.01
CA GLY A 351 -2.20 -7.51 3.98
C GLY A 351 -3.49 -8.17 3.45
N GLY A 352 -3.33 -9.19 2.61
CA GLY A 352 -4.40 -9.90 1.93
C GLY A 352 -4.98 -11.07 2.72
N ASP A 353 -4.39 -11.46 3.85
CA ASP A 353 -5.07 -12.40 4.75
C ASP A 353 -6.38 -11.78 5.27
N ALA A 354 -7.43 -12.59 5.40
CA ALA A 354 -8.71 -12.11 5.92
C ALA A 354 -8.71 -12.28 7.45
N GLU A 355 -9.06 -11.22 8.16
CA GLU A 355 -8.90 -11.07 9.61
C GLU A 355 -9.27 -12.32 10.43
N ALA A 356 -10.48 -12.85 10.22
CA ALA A 356 -11.01 -13.99 10.98
C ALA A 356 -10.58 -15.38 10.45
N SER A 357 -9.71 -15.45 9.43
CA SER A 357 -9.41 -16.70 8.70
C SER A 357 -8.03 -17.29 8.97
N HIS A 358 -7.05 -16.47 9.35
CA HIS A 358 -5.64 -16.87 9.53
C HIS A 358 -5.09 -17.69 8.33
N GLN A 359 -5.52 -17.35 7.12
CA GLN A 359 -5.28 -18.15 5.92
C GLN A 359 -3.78 -18.25 5.60
N ALA A 360 -3.00 -17.19 5.83
CA ALA A 360 -1.55 -17.20 5.60
C ALA A 360 -0.82 -18.12 6.59
N ARG A 361 -1.24 -18.14 7.87
CA ARG A 361 -0.73 -19.05 8.92
C ARG A 361 -0.90 -20.49 8.48
N ASP A 362 -2.12 -20.88 8.10
CA ASP A 362 -2.43 -22.28 7.78
C ASP A 362 -1.82 -22.75 6.46
N LEU A 363 -1.71 -21.87 5.46
CA LEU A 363 -0.97 -22.14 4.23
C LEU A 363 0.53 -22.32 4.51
N ALA A 364 1.15 -21.43 5.31
CA ALA A 364 2.57 -21.52 5.66
C ALA A 364 2.89 -22.77 6.48
N ARG A 365 2.05 -23.10 7.47
CA ARG A 365 2.15 -24.33 8.27
C ARG A 365 2.09 -25.57 7.39
N ARG A 366 1.07 -25.68 6.52
CA ARG A 366 0.92 -26.82 5.59
C ARG A 366 2.10 -26.93 4.61
N ALA A 367 2.65 -25.82 4.14
CA ALA A 367 3.85 -25.82 3.29
C ALA A 367 5.09 -26.38 4.04
N ALA A 368 5.28 -25.95 5.29
CA ALA A 368 6.37 -26.39 6.14
C ALA A 368 6.25 -27.87 6.55
N GLU A 369 5.03 -28.34 6.84
CA GLU A 369 4.73 -29.75 7.14
C GLU A 369 4.95 -30.66 5.92
N ALA A 370 4.47 -30.26 4.74
CA ALA A 370 4.49 -31.11 3.54
C ALA A 370 5.87 -31.20 2.87
N ALA A 371 6.69 -30.15 2.92
CA ALA A 371 8.08 -30.20 2.45
C ALA A 371 8.97 -29.19 3.20
N PRO A 372 9.54 -29.58 4.36
CA PRO A 372 10.35 -28.71 5.21
C PRO A 372 11.55 -28.08 4.48
N THR A 373 11.60 -26.75 4.47
CA THR A 373 12.77 -25.95 4.09
C THR A 373 12.98 -24.85 5.12
N VAL A 374 14.20 -24.33 5.23
CA VAL A 374 14.52 -23.22 6.16
C VAL A 374 13.56 -22.05 5.95
N ASP A 375 13.32 -21.64 4.71
CA ASP A 375 12.46 -20.50 4.40
C ASP A 375 10.96 -20.72 4.69
N ARG A 376 10.47 -21.97 4.61
CA ARG A 376 9.09 -22.35 4.99
C ARG A 376 8.91 -22.43 6.49
N LEU A 377 9.87 -23.04 7.18
CA LEU A 377 9.88 -23.16 8.63
C LEU A 377 9.99 -21.78 9.28
N LEU A 378 10.82 -20.88 8.74
CA LEU A 378 10.88 -19.49 9.21
C LEU A 378 9.63 -18.67 8.86
N LEU A 379 8.93 -18.97 7.76
CA LEU A 379 7.62 -18.37 7.45
C LEU A 379 6.55 -18.84 8.44
N ALA A 380 6.47 -20.15 8.70
CA ALA A 380 5.56 -20.74 9.69
C ALA A 380 5.86 -20.21 11.11
N ALA A 381 7.14 -20.06 11.48
CA ALA A 381 7.55 -19.42 12.73
C ALA A 381 7.09 -17.96 12.84
N THR A 382 7.19 -17.19 11.75
CA THR A 382 6.80 -15.77 11.71
C THR A 382 5.28 -15.59 11.84
N LEU A 383 4.49 -16.57 11.42
CA LEU A 383 3.02 -16.55 11.46
C LEU A 383 2.43 -17.41 12.60
N ALA A 384 3.26 -18.00 13.46
CA ALA A 384 2.81 -18.79 14.61
C ALA A 384 2.25 -17.90 15.72
N GLU A 385 1.13 -18.33 16.30
CA GLU A 385 0.37 -17.55 17.29
C GLU A 385 1.00 -17.61 18.68
N ASP A 386 1.69 -18.70 18.99
CA ASP A 386 2.27 -18.96 20.30
C ASP A 386 3.81 -19.05 20.26
N ARG A 387 4.43 -18.67 21.38
CA ARG A 387 5.89 -18.58 21.53
C ARG A 387 6.60 -19.94 21.48
N ASN A 388 5.91 -21.04 21.81
CA ASN A 388 6.48 -22.39 21.76
C ASN A 388 6.37 -23.00 20.35
N GLY A 389 5.24 -22.82 19.66
CA GLY A 389 5.11 -23.15 18.23
C GLY A 389 6.12 -22.39 17.38
N GLN A 390 6.25 -21.08 17.60
CA GLN A 390 7.30 -20.26 16.97
C GLN A 390 8.71 -20.80 17.24
N ARG A 391 9.02 -21.18 18.49
CA ARG A 391 10.32 -21.80 18.83
C ARG A 391 10.53 -23.12 18.09
N GLY A 392 9.54 -24.03 18.07
CA GLY A 392 9.65 -25.33 17.43
C GLY A 392 10.01 -25.23 15.95
N TRP A 393 9.34 -24.35 15.21
CA TRP A 393 9.64 -24.08 13.81
C TRP A 393 11.05 -23.47 13.60
N ILE A 394 11.51 -22.58 14.49
CA ILE A 394 12.85 -21.98 14.42
C ILE A 394 13.95 -23.02 14.67
N GLU A 395 13.78 -23.90 15.65
CA GLU A 395 14.75 -24.97 15.95
C GLU A 395 14.82 -26.01 14.83
N GLN A 396 13.68 -26.33 14.20
CA GLN A 396 13.65 -27.15 12.99
C GLN A 396 14.30 -26.45 11.79
N ALA A 397 14.11 -25.13 11.63
CA ALA A 397 14.79 -24.35 10.58
C ALA A 397 16.31 -24.36 10.77
N ALA A 398 16.77 -24.20 12.01
CA ALA A 398 18.19 -24.22 12.36
C ALA A 398 18.85 -25.60 12.12
N SER A 399 18.15 -26.71 12.38
CA SER A 399 18.70 -28.05 12.12
C SER A 399 18.81 -28.39 10.62
N LEU A 400 18.03 -27.72 9.77
CA LEU A 400 18.13 -27.84 8.30
C LEU A 400 19.09 -26.81 7.65
N ALA A 401 19.65 -25.87 8.41
CA ALA A 401 20.42 -24.74 7.89
C ALA A 401 21.85 -25.11 7.45
N LYS A 402 22.03 -25.38 6.14
CA LYS A 402 23.29 -25.85 5.57
C LYS A 402 24.21 -24.71 5.14
N THR A 403 23.69 -23.67 4.49
CA THR A 403 24.51 -22.54 3.99
C THR A 403 24.68 -21.44 5.04
N PRO A 404 25.68 -20.53 4.91
CA PRO A 404 25.85 -19.40 5.83
C PRO A 404 24.60 -18.51 5.91
N GLU A 405 23.92 -18.26 4.78
CA GLU A 405 22.71 -17.43 4.70
C GLU A 405 21.53 -18.08 5.43
N GLN A 406 21.40 -19.42 5.32
CA GLN A 406 20.37 -20.17 6.04
C GLN A 406 20.61 -20.15 7.56
N ARG A 407 21.87 -20.29 7.99
CA ARG A 407 22.25 -20.18 9.41
C ARG A 407 22.00 -18.77 9.93
N ALA A 408 22.36 -17.75 9.15
CA ALA A 408 22.11 -16.35 9.47
C ALA A 408 20.60 -16.06 9.61
N ALA A 409 19.76 -16.57 8.71
CA ALA A 409 18.31 -16.42 8.80
C ALA A 409 17.73 -17.10 10.06
N ALA A 410 18.20 -18.31 10.40
CA ALA A 410 17.78 -19.03 11.60
C ALA A 410 18.25 -18.34 12.90
N LEU A 411 19.49 -17.84 12.94
CA LEU A 411 20.02 -17.05 14.05
C LEU A 411 19.25 -15.74 14.25
N LEU A 412 18.90 -15.03 13.17
CA LEU A 412 18.09 -13.82 13.24
C LEU A 412 16.69 -14.10 13.84
N ALA A 413 16.09 -15.24 13.49
CA ALA A 413 14.81 -15.67 14.07
C ALA A 413 14.95 -16.05 15.55
N ARG A 414 15.98 -16.82 15.93
CA ARG A 414 16.30 -17.13 17.34
C ARG A 414 16.53 -15.86 18.16
N ALA A 415 17.31 -14.90 17.65
CA ALA A 415 17.64 -13.66 18.34
C ALA A 415 16.40 -12.78 18.58
N ARG A 416 15.52 -12.64 17.56
CA ARG A 416 14.24 -11.94 17.69
C ARG A 416 13.31 -12.61 18.70
N LEU A 417 13.19 -13.95 18.65
CA LEU A 417 12.44 -14.73 19.62
C LEU A 417 12.98 -14.50 21.04
N ALA A 418 14.30 -14.62 21.25
CA ALA A 418 14.94 -14.41 22.54
C ALA A 418 14.69 -13.00 23.09
N ARG A 419 14.86 -11.96 22.26
CA ARG A 419 14.61 -10.56 22.64
C ARG A 419 13.17 -10.32 23.09
N GLY A 420 12.19 -10.87 22.37
CA GLY A 420 10.78 -10.79 22.75
C GLY A 420 10.37 -11.68 23.94
N GLY A 421 11.31 -12.07 24.81
CA GLY A 421 11.08 -12.95 25.96
C GLY A 421 11.49 -12.32 27.31
N PRO A 422 11.24 -13.02 28.43
CA PRO A 422 11.62 -12.54 29.76
C PRO A 422 13.13 -12.25 29.88
N ASN A 423 13.94 -13.11 29.26
CA ASN A 423 15.40 -13.05 29.30
C ASN A 423 15.97 -12.41 28.02
N TRP A 424 15.50 -11.22 27.65
CA TRP A 424 15.89 -10.53 26.39
C TRP A 424 17.41 -10.47 26.12
N ARG A 425 18.23 -10.47 27.18
CA ARG A 425 19.71 -10.51 27.12
C ARG A 425 20.28 -11.77 26.45
N GLU A 426 19.53 -12.88 26.40
CA GLU A 426 19.91 -14.10 25.66
C GLU A 426 20.06 -13.85 24.15
N ALA A 427 19.50 -12.76 23.63
CA ALA A 427 19.66 -12.36 22.23
C ALA A 427 21.04 -11.78 21.89
N PHE A 428 21.82 -11.26 22.85
CA PHE A 428 23.16 -10.70 22.61
C PHE A 428 24.12 -11.69 21.89
N PRO A 429 24.39 -12.91 22.41
CA PRO A 429 25.28 -13.86 21.74
C PRO A 429 24.75 -14.28 20.36
N LEU A 430 23.43 -14.36 20.18
CA LEU A 430 22.80 -14.75 18.91
C LEU A 430 22.98 -13.67 17.83
N TYR A 431 22.88 -12.38 18.19
CA TYR A 431 23.22 -11.28 17.27
C TYR A 431 24.73 -11.18 17.01
N ALA A 432 25.58 -11.45 18.00
CA ALA A 432 27.03 -11.45 17.83
C ALA A 432 27.52 -12.58 16.90
N GLU A 433 26.97 -13.80 17.03
CA GLU A 433 27.23 -14.92 16.11
C GLU A 433 26.77 -14.57 14.68
N LEU A 434 25.56 -14.01 14.55
CA LEU A 434 25.00 -13.57 13.28
C LEU A 434 25.86 -12.49 12.60
N LEU A 435 26.33 -11.49 13.34
CA LEU A 435 27.21 -10.42 12.82
C LEU A 435 28.65 -10.90 12.57
N HIS A 436 29.05 -12.06 13.09
CA HIS A 436 30.31 -12.72 12.69
C HIS A 436 30.17 -13.43 11.33
N LEU A 437 28.99 -13.96 11.01
CA LEU A 437 28.69 -14.59 9.72
C LEU A 437 28.38 -13.55 8.61
N ASP A 438 27.65 -12.48 8.95
CA ASP A 438 27.30 -11.36 8.06
C ASP A 438 27.48 -10.03 8.82
N PRO A 439 28.69 -9.44 8.79
CA PRO A 439 28.96 -8.13 9.41
C PRO A 439 28.16 -6.96 8.85
N THR A 440 27.44 -7.17 7.75
CA THR A 440 26.58 -6.17 7.08
C THR A 440 25.09 -6.32 7.38
N ASN A 441 24.70 -7.29 8.21
CA ASN A 441 23.30 -7.66 8.43
C ASN A 441 22.49 -6.58 9.17
N ILE A 442 21.87 -5.66 8.42
CA ILE A 442 21.07 -4.54 8.97
C ILE A 442 20.04 -4.98 10.05
N PRO A 443 19.27 -6.07 9.87
CA PRO A 443 18.36 -6.55 10.92
C PRO A 443 19.05 -7.03 12.21
N ALA A 444 20.27 -7.53 12.13
CA ALA A 444 21.07 -7.94 13.29
C ALA A 444 21.70 -6.75 14.00
N THR A 445 22.27 -5.79 13.24
CA THR A 445 22.85 -4.56 13.78
C THR A 445 21.79 -3.74 14.53
N LEU A 446 20.62 -3.52 13.93
CA LEU A 446 19.50 -2.88 14.62
C LEU A 446 19.00 -3.72 15.80
N GLY A 447 19.03 -5.05 15.65
CA GLY A 447 18.77 -6.02 16.71
C GLY A 447 19.61 -5.78 17.98
N GLU A 448 20.93 -5.71 17.83
CA GLU A 448 21.91 -5.49 18.90
C GLU A 448 21.86 -4.05 19.45
N VAL A 449 21.64 -3.05 18.58
CA VAL A 449 21.43 -1.64 18.97
C VAL A 449 20.28 -1.50 19.95
N ASP A 450 19.13 -2.12 19.67
CA ASP A 450 17.97 -2.10 20.56
C ASP A 450 18.33 -2.70 21.94
N LEU A 451 19.05 -3.83 21.98
CA LEU A 451 19.49 -4.45 23.24
C LEU A 451 20.43 -3.53 24.05
N TYR A 452 21.34 -2.80 23.39
CA TYR A 452 22.19 -1.82 24.07
C TYR A 452 21.38 -0.61 24.59
N VAL A 453 20.31 -0.20 23.90
CA VAL A 453 19.39 0.85 24.38
C VAL A 453 18.59 0.37 25.58
N GLU A 454 18.04 -0.86 25.53
CA GLU A 454 17.35 -1.53 26.65
C GLU A 454 18.29 -1.75 27.86
N ALA A 455 19.59 -1.99 27.63
CA ALA A 455 20.62 -2.06 28.66
C ALA A 455 21.03 -0.69 29.24
N GLY A 456 20.51 0.43 28.71
CA GLY A 456 20.94 1.79 29.06
C GLY A 456 22.31 2.19 28.50
N LEU A 457 22.98 1.30 27.75
CA LEU A 457 24.31 1.47 27.16
C LEU A 457 24.28 2.33 25.88
N LYS A 458 23.62 3.48 25.97
CA LYS A 458 23.32 4.37 24.83
C LYS A 458 24.55 4.78 24.00
N ARG A 459 25.71 4.97 24.64
CA ARG A 459 26.97 5.29 23.95
C ARG A 459 27.52 4.11 23.12
N THR A 460 27.29 2.87 23.56
CA THR A 460 27.68 1.66 22.82
C THR A 460 26.78 1.46 21.60
N ALA A 461 25.46 1.60 21.77
CA ALA A 461 24.50 1.59 20.66
C ALA A 461 24.85 2.64 19.57
N LEU A 462 25.19 3.85 20.01
CA LEU A 462 25.62 4.94 19.14
C LEU A 462 26.90 4.60 18.36
N ALA A 463 27.96 4.11 19.02
CA ALA A 463 29.21 3.74 18.35
C ALA A 463 29.07 2.51 17.42
N LEU A 464 28.04 1.69 17.61
CA LEU A 464 27.66 0.64 16.65
C LEU A 464 26.94 1.24 15.43
N LEU A 465 25.99 2.15 15.64
CA LEU A 465 25.27 2.86 14.57
C LEU A 465 26.19 3.74 13.70
N GLU A 466 27.13 4.47 14.30
CA GLU A 466 28.11 5.30 13.59
C GLU A 466 28.97 4.45 12.63
N ARG A 467 29.47 3.30 13.09
CA ARG A 467 30.21 2.34 12.25
C ARG A 467 29.34 1.74 11.15
N ALA A 468 28.09 1.37 11.46
CA ALA A 468 27.16 0.79 10.50
C ALA A 468 26.78 1.78 9.39
N VAL A 469 26.51 3.05 9.74
CA VAL A 469 26.22 4.13 8.78
C VAL A 469 27.47 4.55 7.99
N ALA A 470 28.68 4.41 8.53
CA ALA A 470 29.91 4.60 7.76
C ALA A 470 30.09 3.52 6.68
N ALA A 471 29.74 2.26 6.98
CA ALA A 471 29.79 1.17 6.02
C ALA A 471 28.63 1.19 5.00
N GLN A 472 27.44 1.61 5.42
CA GLN A 472 26.20 1.57 4.62
C GLN A 472 25.47 2.94 4.68
N PRO A 473 25.99 3.97 3.99
CA PRO A 473 25.61 5.37 4.23
C PRO A 473 24.23 5.80 3.69
N THR A 474 23.57 4.96 2.88
CA THR A 474 22.23 5.20 2.32
C THR A 474 21.14 4.30 2.90
N THR A 475 21.46 3.44 3.89
CA THR A 475 20.45 2.57 4.52
C THR A 475 19.50 3.36 5.42
N VAL A 476 18.25 3.49 4.98
CA VAL A 476 17.19 4.31 5.60
C VAL A 476 16.97 3.96 7.08
N ALA A 477 16.90 2.67 7.43
CA ALA A 477 16.67 2.24 8.81
C ALA A 477 17.85 2.56 9.75
N LEU A 478 19.10 2.47 9.28
CA LEU A 478 20.28 2.86 10.07
C LEU A 478 20.32 4.38 10.30
N LEU A 479 20.03 5.18 9.27
CA LEU A 479 19.97 6.64 9.40
C LEU A 479 18.90 7.07 10.41
N ARG A 480 17.71 6.46 10.37
CA ARG A 480 16.64 6.70 11.35
C ARG A 480 17.07 6.35 12.78
N ALA A 481 17.72 5.20 12.97
CA ALA A 481 18.20 4.76 14.28
C ALA A 481 19.33 5.66 14.82
N LEU A 482 20.30 6.05 13.98
CA LEU A 482 21.38 6.96 14.35
C LEU A 482 20.85 8.34 14.72
N ALA A 483 19.93 8.91 13.93
CA ALA A 483 19.25 10.17 14.25
C ALA A 483 18.56 10.12 15.63
N GLY A 484 17.71 9.10 15.85
CA GLY A 484 17.01 8.91 17.12
C GLY A 484 17.96 8.76 18.31
N GLN A 485 19.08 8.05 18.13
CA GLN A 485 20.07 7.83 19.17
C GLN A 485 20.91 9.07 19.50
N LEU A 486 21.22 9.90 18.49
CA LEU A 486 21.86 11.20 18.69
C LEU A 486 20.94 12.15 19.47
N ARG A 487 19.64 12.23 19.11
CA ARG A 487 18.62 12.96 19.89
C ARG A 487 18.52 12.46 21.32
N ALA A 488 18.48 11.14 21.53
CA ALA A 488 18.37 10.51 22.85
C ALA A 488 19.62 10.69 23.76
N LEU A 489 20.66 11.35 23.24
CA LEU A 489 21.90 11.75 23.91
C LEU A 489 22.16 13.27 23.87
N GLY A 490 21.25 14.08 23.31
CA GLY A 490 21.40 15.54 23.21
C GLY A 490 22.39 16.03 22.14
N ARG A 491 22.86 15.16 21.23
CA ARG A 491 23.76 15.51 20.10
C ARG A 491 22.96 16.15 18.96
N ASP A 492 22.33 17.28 19.26
CA ASP A 492 21.21 17.86 18.50
C ASP A 492 21.58 18.35 17.09
N THR A 493 22.81 18.85 16.90
CA THR A 493 23.34 19.27 15.59
C THR A 493 23.59 18.07 14.68
N GLU A 494 24.30 17.07 15.20
CA GLU A 494 24.67 15.85 14.47
C GLU A 494 23.43 15.00 14.14
N ALA A 495 22.45 14.99 15.05
CA ALA A 495 21.13 14.44 14.78
C ALA A 495 20.47 15.11 13.58
N ALA A 496 20.47 16.45 13.50
CA ALA A 496 19.86 17.19 12.40
C ALA A 496 20.56 16.91 11.04
N GLU A 497 21.87 16.67 11.03
CA GLU A 497 22.62 16.28 9.82
C GLU A 497 22.24 14.87 9.32
N VAL A 498 22.12 13.91 10.24
CA VAL A 498 21.68 12.53 9.91
C VAL A 498 20.21 12.51 9.52
N GLU A 499 19.37 13.31 10.18
CA GLU A 499 17.96 13.54 9.83
C GLU A 499 17.80 14.17 8.45
N ALA A 500 18.66 15.10 8.05
CA ALA A 500 18.65 15.65 6.69
C ALA A 500 18.97 14.59 5.63
N ARG A 501 19.93 13.68 5.90
CA ARG A 501 20.23 12.52 5.05
C ARG A 501 19.05 11.54 4.96
N TYR A 502 18.43 11.22 6.11
CA TYR A 502 17.21 10.40 6.16
C TYR A 502 16.08 11.03 5.34
N ALA A 503 15.81 12.32 5.55
CA ALA A 503 14.71 13.06 4.93
C ALA A 503 14.87 13.29 3.42
N ALA A 504 16.03 12.99 2.83
CA ALA A 504 16.27 12.95 1.38
C ALA A 504 15.97 11.57 0.76
N LEU A 505 15.97 10.51 1.57
CA LEU A 505 15.70 9.11 1.18
C LEU A 505 14.30 8.64 1.60
N ARG A 506 13.69 9.35 2.56
CA ARG A 506 12.32 9.16 3.04
C ARG A 506 11.64 10.53 3.15
N PHE A 507 11.21 11.02 1.98
CA PHE A 507 10.63 12.35 1.85
C PHE A 507 9.29 12.48 2.58
N ASP A 508 8.52 11.39 2.58
CA ASP A 508 7.10 11.23 2.85
C ASP A 508 6.77 10.75 4.28
N ASP A 509 7.75 10.68 5.18
CA ASP A 509 7.53 10.30 6.58
C ASP A 509 6.81 11.42 7.35
N GLY A 510 5.47 11.36 7.39
CA GLY A 510 4.63 12.34 8.10
C GLY A 510 4.95 12.46 9.60
N GLY A 511 5.37 11.37 10.24
CA GLY A 511 5.76 11.36 11.66
C GLY A 511 7.02 12.20 11.90
N TYR A 512 8.04 11.97 11.09
CA TYR A 512 9.25 12.80 11.07
C TYR A 512 8.94 14.27 10.73
N LEU A 513 8.11 14.53 9.71
CA LEU A 513 7.75 15.89 9.29
C LEU A 513 6.99 16.65 10.38
N ALA A 514 6.06 16.00 11.09
CA ALA A 514 5.38 16.58 12.24
C ALA A 514 6.33 16.83 13.42
N ALA A 515 7.32 15.95 13.66
CA ALA A 515 8.36 16.18 14.67
C ALA A 515 9.21 17.43 14.34
N GLN A 516 9.66 17.57 13.09
CA GLN A 516 10.42 18.74 12.64
C GLN A 516 9.60 20.04 12.68
N LEU A 517 8.31 19.97 12.32
CA LEU A 517 7.38 21.09 12.44
C LEU A 517 7.25 21.56 13.90
N ARG A 518 7.01 20.64 14.85
CA ARG A 518 6.92 20.96 16.28
C ARG A 518 8.25 21.49 16.85
N LEU A 519 9.39 20.96 16.39
CA LEU A 519 10.72 21.48 16.77
C LEU A 519 10.94 22.92 16.29
N ALA A 520 10.52 23.23 15.05
CA ALA A 520 10.59 24.60 14.52
C ALA A 520 9.66 25.55 15.30
N VAL A 521 8.43 25.13 15.62
CA VAL A 521 7.50 25.88 16.49
C VAL A 521 8.11 26.17 17.85
N ALA A 522 8.70 25.16 18.52
CA ALA A 522 9.35 25.31 19.82
C ALA A 522 10.55 26.28 19.78
N ARG A 523 11.30 26.28 18.67
CA ARG A 523 12.41 27.21 18.40
C ARG A 523 11.97 28.59 17.89
N ARG A 524 10.67 28.85 17.74
CA ARG A 524 10.07 30.04 17.09
C ARG A 524 10.52 30.27 15.63
N ASP A 525 11.04 29.24 14.97
CA ASP A 525 11.44 29.27 13.55
C ASP A 525 10.19 29.19 12.65
N THR A 526 9.63 30.36 12.35
CA THR A 526 8.46 30.50 11.47
C THR A 526 8.73 30.06 10.03
N ALA A 527 9.96 30.22 9.54
CA ALA A 527 10.35 29.84 8.18
C ALA A 527 10.47 28.31 8.04
N GLY A 528 11.16 27.66 8.99
CA GLY A 528 11.25 26.21 9.08
C GLY A 528 9.90 25.56 9.33
N ALA A 529 9.07 26.13 10.22
CA ALA A 529 7.71 25.63 10.46
C ALA A 529 6.86 25.66 9.17
N LYS A 530 6.83 26.79 8.43
CA LYS A 530 6.09 26.87 7.16
C LYS A 530 6.65 25.89 6.10
N ARG A 531 7.97 25.71 6.02
CA ARG A 531 8.59 24.71 5.13
C ARG A 531 8.18 23.27 5.47
N TRP A 532 8.20 22.89 6.74
CA TRP A 532 7.83 21.54 7.18
C TRP A 532 6.32 21.29 7.05
N ALA A 533 5.48 22.28 7.40
CA ALA A 533 4.03 22.23 7.21
C ALA A 533 3.65 22.04 5.72
N ALA A 534 4.23 22.83 4.82
CA ALA A 534 3.97 22.70 3.39
C ALA A 534 4.39 21.32 2.85
N ARG A 535 5.54 20.78 3.29
CA ARG A 535 6.01 19.44 2.90
C ARG A 535 5.11 18.33 3.44
N LEU A 536 4.60 18.45 4.67
CA LEU A 536 3.66 17.50 5.27
C LEU A 536 2.35 17.44 4.48
N LEU A 537 1.70 18.59 4.23
CA LEU A 537 0.44 18.64 3.48
C LEU A 537 0.61 18.25 1.99
N ALA A 538 1.76 18.52 1.37
CA ALA A 538 2.04 18.03 0.02
C ALA A 538 2.23 16.51 -0.04
N SER A 539 2.77 15.91 1.02
CA SER A 539 3.01 14.46 1.12
C SER A 539 1.75 13.68 1.51
N GLU A 540 0.86 14.29 2.32
CA GLU A 540 -0.38 13.69 2.83
C GLU A 540 -1.62 14.61 2.64
N PRO A 541 -2.01 14.99 1.41
CA PRO A 541 -3.07 15.99 1.18
C PRO A 541 -4.45 15.65 1.77
N ALA A 542 -4.78 14.36 1.92
CA ALA A 542 -6.03 13.90 2.52
C ALA A 542 -5.98 13.75 4.06
N SER A 543 -4.81 13.86 4.69
CA SER A 543 -4.62 13.50 6.10
C SER A 543 -5.18 14.57 7.04
N MET A 544 -6.38 14.30 7.59
CA MET A 544 -7.04 15.16 8.59
C MET A 544 -6.14 15.40 9.81
N TRP A 545 -5.33 14.41 10.19
CA TRP A 545 -4.30 14.57 11.22
C TRP A 545 -3.25 15.60 10.82
N ALA A 546 -2.70 15.53 9.60
CA ALA A 546 -1.69 16.46 9.09
C ALA A 546 -2.21 17.91 9.04
N HIS A 547 -3.44 18.15 8.56
CA HIS A 547 -4.07 19.46 8.61
C HIS A 547 -4.21 19.97 10.05
N GLY A 548 -4.62 19.10 10.98
CA GLY A 548 -4.72 19.43 12.40
C GLY A 548 -3.37 19.80 13.05
N GLU A 549 -2.29 19.07 12.75
CA GLU A 549 -0.94 19.40 13.23
C GLU A 549 -0.44 20.74 12.69
N VAL A 550 -0.69 21.03 11.41
CA VAL A 550 -0.29 22.30 10.78
C VAL A 550 -1.08 23.47 11.36
N ALA A 551 -2.39 23.35 11.51
CA ALA A 551 -3.21 24.41 12.08
C ALA A 551 -2.84 24.69 13.55
N ARG A 552 -2.64 23.65 14.38
CA ARG A 552 -2.12 23.81 15.76
C ARG A 552 -0.75 24.51 15.78
N SER A 553 0.13 24.15 14.85
CA SER A 553 1.47 24.77 14.72
C SER A 553 1.41 26.24 14.28
N GLN A 554 0.46 26.60 13.41
CA GLN A 554 0.22 27.98 12.99
C GLN A 554 -0.33 28.83 14.15
N LEU A 555 -1.25 28.28 14.96
CA LEU A 555 -1.75 28.96 16.17
C LEU A 555 -0.65 29.18 17.21
N ALA A 556 0.20 28.18 17.45
CA ALA A 556 1.35 28.31 18.35
C ALA A 556 2.33 29.41 17.91
N LEU A 557 2.38 29.74 16.61
CA LEU A 557 3.15 30.82 15.99
C LEU A 557 2.30 32.07 15.69
N SER A 558 1.20 32.29 16.42
CA SER A 558 0.29 33.45 16.34
C SER A 558 -0.26 33.72 14.92
N SER A 559 -0.26 32.73 14.04
CA SER A 559 -0.62 32.84 12.62
C SER A 559 -2.08 32.40 12.39
N SER A 560 -3.00 32.93 13.19
CA SER A 560 -4.38 32.43 13.30
C SER A 560 -5.16 32.43 11.98
N THR A 561 -4.96 33.41 11.11
CA THR A 561 -5.60 33.46 9.79
C THR A 561 -5.19 32.29 8.89
N GLU A 562 -3.93 31.83 8.98
CA GLU A 562 -3.48 30.64 8.25
C GLU A 562 -4.06 29.35 8.86
N ALA A 563 -4.19 29.30 10.19
CA ALA A 563 -4.81 28.15 10.88
C ALA A 563 -6.29 28.00 10.53
N VAL A 564 -7.04 29.10 10.45
CA VAL A 564 -8.44 29.12 9.95
C VAL A 564 -8.50 28.54 8.54
N ALA A 565 -7.64 29.01 7.62
CA ALA A 565 -7.62 28.50 6.25
C ALA A 565 -7.20 27.02 6.15
N THR A 566 -6.34 26.53 7.05
CA THR A 566 -5.97 25.11 7.13
C THR A 566 -7.13 24.25 7.65
N TYR A 567 -7.83 24.68 8.71
CA TYR A 567 -9.01 23.96 9.20
C TYR A 567 -10.18 23.99 8.21
N GLN A 568 -10.40 25.10 7.49
CA GLN A 568 -11.40 25.16 6.42
C GLN A 568 -11.15 24.11 5.33
N ARG A 569 -9.90 23.96 4.87
CA ARG A 569 -9.51 22.91 3.91
C ARG A 569 -9.69 21.49 4.46
N ALA A 570 -9.50 21.28 5.76
CA ALA A 570 -9.82 19.99 6.39
C ALA A 570 -11.34 19.71 6.37
N LEU A 571 -12.17 20.74 6.59
CA LEU A 571 -13.63 20.62 6.47
C LEU A 571 -14.13 20.44 5.03
N GLU A 572 -13.38 20.83 4.00
CA GLU A 572 -13.66 20.43 2.61
C GLU A 572 -13.57 18.90 2.42
N ILE A 573 -12.70 18.22 3.20
CA ILE A 573 -12.48 16.77 3.16
C ILE A 573 -13.52 16.04 4.02
N SER A 574 -13.68 16.42 5.29
CA SER A 574 -14.70 15.91 6.23
C SER A 574 -15.43 17.09 6.88
N PRO A 575 -16.55 17.57 6.27
CA PRO A 575 -17.36 18.67 6.80
C PRO A 575 -17.96 18.38 8.19
N ASP A 576 -17.96 17.10 8.57
CA ASP A 576 -18.52 16.52 9.77
C ASP A 576 -17.45 16.16 10.83
N ASP A 577 -16.18 16.55 10.64
CA ASP A 577 -15.14 16.32 11.65
C ASP A 577 -15.32 17.22 12.86
N VAL A 578 -15.96 16.68 13.91
CA VAL A 578 -16.24 17.35 15.19
C VAL A 578 -14.98 17.92 15.85
N SER A 579 -13.80 17.30 15.65
CA SER A 579 -12.55 17.79 16.25
C SER A 579 -12.06 19.08 15.57
N THR A 580 -12.18 19.14 14.24
CA THR A 580 -11.84 20.27 13.38
C THR A 580 -12.85 21.40 13.56
N LEU A 581 -14.15 21.09 13.60
CA LEU A 581 -15.22 22.05 13.87
C LEU A 581 -15.02 22.74 15.23
N ARG A 582 -14.72 21.98 16.29
CA ARG A 582 -14.40 22.54 17.61
C ARG A 582 -13.16 23.42 17.57
N ALA A 583 -12.06 22.91 17.04
CA ALA A 583 -10.80 23.66 16.98
C ALA A 583 -10.90 24.94 16.14
N LEU A 584 -11.72 24.96 15.09
CA LEU A 584 -12.02 26.16 14.31
C LEU A 584 -12.89 27.16 15.09
N SER A 585 -13.90 26.68 15.82
CA SER A 585 -14.73 27.49 16.71
C SER A 585 -13.92 28.15 17.83
N ASP A 586 -13.00 27.42 18.45
CA ASP A 586 -12.09 27.94 19.49
C ASP A 586 -11.24 29.11 18.94
N VAL A 587 -10.73 28.98 17.71
CA VAL A 587 -9.94 30.03 17.03
C VAL A 587 -10.80 31.25 16.68
N TYR A 588 -12.01 31.04 16.16
CA TYR A 588 -12.94 32.15 15.89
C TYR A 588 -13.34 32.89 17.17
N GLY A 589 -13.53 32.17 18.28
CA GLY A 589 -13.77 32.75 19.60
C GLY A 589 -12.62 33.65 20.09
N VAL A 590 -11.36 33.24 19.87
CA VAL A 590 -10.16 34.06 20.16
C VAL A 590 -10.03 35.26 19.22
N LEU A 591 -10.48 35.14 17.96
CA LEU A 591 -10.51 36.24 16.98
C LEU A 591 -11.72 37.19 17.14
N GLY A 592 -12.64 36.92 18.07
CA GLY A 592 -13.87 37.70 18.27
C GLY A 592 -14.93 37.51 17.17
N GLN A 593 -14.76 36.54 16.29
CA GLN A 593 -15.63 36.25 15.14
C GLN A 593 -16.67 35.19 15.53
N ARG A 594 -17.56 35.54 16.46
CA ARG A 594 -18.60 34.64 17.02
C ARG A 594 -19.76 34.39 16.05
#